data_AF-A0A1J8PWR0-F1
#
_entry.id   AF-A0A1J8PWR0-F1
#
_cell.length_a   1.000
_cell.length_b   1.000
_cell.length_c   1.000
_cell.angle_alpha   90.00
_cell.angle_beta   90.00
_cell.angle_gamma   90.00
#
_symmetry.space_group_name_H-M   'P 1'
#
loop_
_entity.id
_entity.type
_entity.pdbx_description
1 polymer ?
#
loop_
_entity_poly.entity_id
_entity_poly.type
_entity_poly.pdbx_seq_one_letter_code
_entity_poly.pdbx_strand_id
1 'polypeptide(L)' 'MPQIIILPHEELCPEGAVIEAEKGVSICRAMLANDIDIEHACEMSNACTTCHIYVREGFDNLEESDETE' A
#
# COMPACT_ATOMS: atom_id res chain seq x y z
N MET A 1 2.10 -15.75 -5.35
CA MET A 1 1.75 -14.34 -5.08
C MET A 1 2.99 -13.68 -4.50
N PRO A 2 3.40 -12.47 -4.94
CA PRO A 2 4.44 -11.72 -4.23
C PRO A 2 4.00 -11.45 -2.78
N GLN A 3 4.99 -11.33 -1.90
CA GLN A 3 4.79 -10.90 -0.53
C GLN A 3 5.00 -9.39 -0.43
N ILE A 4 4.16 -8.71 0.35
CA ILE A 4 4.34 -7.32 0.76
C ILE A 4 4.67 -7.34 2.25
N ILE A 5 5.80 -6.74 2.60
CA ILE A 5 6.25 -6.62 4.00
C ILE A 5 5.89 -5.21 4.47
N ILE A 6 4.95 -5.11 5.41
CA ILE A 6 4.59 -3.87 6.08
C ILE A 6 5.49 -3.77 7.31
N LEU A 7 6.29 -2.71 7.35
CA LEU A 7 7.13 -2.44 8.50
C LEU A 7 6.28 -1.95 9.69
N PRO A 8 6.73 -2.18 10.93
CA PRO A 8 6.09 -1.64 12.12
C PRO A 8 5.73 -0.16 12.00
N HIS A 9 4.46 0.16 12.25
CA HIS A 9 3.91 1.50 12.26
C HIS A 9 3.04 1.67 13.51
N GLU A 10 3.32 2.69 14.33
CA GLU A 10 2.74 2.89 15.66
C GLU A 10 1.21 2.86 15.70
N GLU A 11 0.54 3.47 14.72
CA GLU A 11 -0.94 3.52 14.67
C GLU A 11 -1.54 2.41 13.79
N LEU A 12 -1.05 2.25 12.56
CA LEU A 12 -1.69 1.41 11.56
C LEU A 12 -1.33 -0.08 11.66
N CYS A 13 -0.10 -0.40 12.09
CA CYS A 13 0.39 -1.79 12.09
C CYS A 13 1.56 -1.95 13.08
N PRO A 14 1.32 -1.95 14.41
CA PRO A 14 2.39 -1.83 15.42
C PRO A 14 3.46 -2.90 15.33
N GLU A 15 3.09 -4.14 15.01
CA GLU A 15 4.00 -5.29 14.91
C GLU A 15 4.55 -5.48 13.49
N GLY A 16 4.12 -4.65 12.52
CA GLY A 16 4.29 -4.92 11.11
C GLY A 16 3.46 -6.13 10.67
N ALA A 17 3.55 -6.47 9.38
CA ALA A 17 2.84 -7.61 8.81
C ALA A 17 3.54 -8.13 7.57
N VAL A 18 3.26 -9.39 7.23
CA VAL A 18 3.60 -9.99 5.93
C VAL A 18 2.30 -10.46 5.32
N ILE A 19 1.97 -9.91 4.16
CA ILE A 19 0.73 -10.25 3.43
C ILE A 19 1.08 -10.75 2.04
N GLU A 20 0.21 -11.61 1.48
CA GLU A 20 0.29 -12.02 0.08
C GLU A 20 -0.68 -11.19 -0.77
N ALA A 21 -0.24 -10.78 -1.96
CA ALA A 21 -1.08 -10.06 -2.91
C ALA A 21 -0.93 -10.62 -4.33
N GLU A 22 -2.01 -10.61 -5.11
CA GLU A 22 -1.93 -10.91 -6.54
C GLU A 22 -1.22 -9.77 -7.29
N LYS A 23 -0.52 -10.10 -8.38
CA LYS A 23 0.12 -9.08 -9.23
C LYS A 23 -0.96 -8.19 -9.86
N GLY A 24 -0.72 -6.88 -9.89
CA GLY A 24 -1.67 -5.89 -10.39
C GLY A 24 -2.68 -5.39 -9.36
N VAL A 25 -2.70 -5.95 -8.15
CA VAL A 25 -3.48 -5.41 -7.04
C VAL A 25 -2.75 -4.19 -6.45
N SER A 26 -3.49 -3.10 -6.22
CA SER A 26 -2.98 -1.92 -5.52
C SER A 26 -2.54 -2.28 -4.10
N ILE A 27 -1.40 -1.73 -3.65
CA ILE A 27 -0.89 -1.94 -2.29
C ILE A 27 -1.91 -1.45 -1.25
N CYS A 28 -2.59 -0.32 -1.50
CA CYS A 28 -3.66 0.19 -0.63
C CYS A 28 -4.79 -0.84 -0.45
N ARG A 29 -5.25 -1.46 -1.54
CA ARG A 29 -6.28 -2.51 -1.49
C ARG A 29 -5.80 -3.76 -0.76
N ALA A 30 -4.55 -4.16 -0.98
CA ALA A 30 -3.95 -5.31 -0.30
C ALA A 30 -3.88 -5.08 1.21
N MET A 31 -3.49 -3.88 1.66
CA MET A 31 -3.47 -3.52 3.09
C MET A 31 -4.87 -3.59 3.71
N LEU A 32 -5.87 -2.98 3.09
CA LEU A 32 -7.26 -2.99 3.57
C LEU A 32 -7.85 -4.41 3.64
N ALA A 33 -7.55 -5.27 2.66
CA ALA A 33 -8.00 -6.66 2.66
C ALA A 33 -7.38 -7.52 3.77
N ASN A 34 -6.33 -7.02 4.43
CA ASN A 34 -5.63 -7.68 5.54
C ASN A 34 -5.76 -6.90 6.85
N ASP A 35 -6.84 -6.13 7.01
CA ASP A 35 -7.16 -5.37 8.23
C ASP A 35 -6.11 -4.32 8.64
N ILE A 36 -5.35 -3.79 7.68
CA ILE A 36 -4.42 -2.67 7.89
C ILE A 36 -5.06 -1.41 7.30
N ASP A 37 -5.65 -0.60 8.17
CA ASP A 37 -6.54 0.51 7.80
C ASP A 37 -5.77 1.77 7.39
N ILE A 38 -5.16 1.73 6.21
CA ILE A 38 -4.51 2.90 5.59
C ILE A 38 -5.56 3.91 5.12
N GLU A 39 -5.40 5.18 5.45
CA GLU A 39 -6.39 6.20 5.09
C GLU A 39 -6.48 6.41 3.57
N HIS A 40 -7.69 6.47 3.03
CA HIS A 40 -7.94 6.56 1.58
C HIS A 40 -9.09 7.54 1.28
N ALA A 41 -8.92 8.81 1.66
CA ALA A 41 -9.97 9.82 1.66
C ALA A 41 -10.66 10.05 0.30
N CYS A 42 -9.94 9.90 -0.82
CA CYS A 42 -10.51 9.99 -2.17
C CYS A 42 -11.13 8.68 -2.68
N GLU A 43 -11.29 7.67 -1.83
CA GLU A 43 -11.81 6.35 -2.19
C GLU A 43 -10.96 5.65 -3.27
N MET A 44 -9.62 5.83 -3.21
CA MET A 44 -8.64 5.27 -4.16
C MET A 44 -8.80 5.80 -5.60
N SER A 45 -9.21 7.06 -5.75
CA SER A 45 -9.45 7.74 -7.04
C SER A 45 -8.33 8.68 -7.48
N ASN A 46 -7.11 8.52 -6.93
CA ASN A 46 -5.92 9.36 -7.18
C ASN A 46 -6.01 10.85 -6.78
N ALA A 47 -7.05 11.27 -6.06
CA ALA A 47 -7.31 12.68 -5.76
C ALA A 47 -6.99 13.14 -4.32
N CYS A 48 -6.18 12.36 -3.58
CA CYS A 48 -5.71 12.72 -2.24
C CYS A 48 -4.32 12.12 -1.97
N THR A 49 -3.72 12.45 -0.83
CA THR A 49 -2.40 11.94 -0.43
C THR A 49 -2.42 11.06 0.81
N THR A 50 -3.59 10.68 1.31
CA THR A 50 -3.73 9.97 2.60
C THR A 50 -3.25 8.52 2.55
N CYS A 51 -3.22 7.90 1.36
CA CYS A 51 -2.76 6.53 1.17
C CYS A 51 -1.25 6.42 0.89
N HIS A 52 -0.51 7.51 1.13
CA HIS A 52 0.92 7.60 0.88
C HIS A 52 1.71 6.55 1.68
N ILE A 53 2.68 5.91 1.01
CA ILE A 53 3.60 4.93 1.59
C ILE A 53 5.02 5.15 1.08
N TYR A 54 5.99 4.54 1.77
CA TYR A 54 7.36 4.43 1.30
C TYR A 54 7.67 3.00 0.85
N VAL A 55 7.98 2.81 -0.42
CA VAL A 55 8.47 1.52 -0.94
C VAL A 55 9.97 1.44 -0.70
N ARG A 56 10.39 0.75 0.36
CA ARG A 56 11.82 0.64 0.72
C ARG A 56 12.59 -0.37 -0.12
N GLU A 57 11.92 -1.41 -0.57
CA GLU A 57 12.51 -2.47 -1.40
C GLU A 57 11.52 -2.84 -2.52
N GLY A 58 12.05 -3.10 -3.72
CA GLY A 58 11.26 -3.53 -4.86
C GLY A 58 10.55 -2.42 -5.66
N PHE A 59 10.87 -1.15 -5.41
CA PHE A 59 10.30 0.00 -6.15
C PHE A 59 10.48 -0.14 -7.67
N ASP A 60 11.66 -0.56 -8.12
CA ASP A 60 11.97 -0.74 -9.55
C ASP A 60 11.12 -1.84 -10.25
N ASN A 61 10.36 -2.64 -9.49
CA ASN A 61 9.43 -3.63 -10.06
C ASN A 61 8.00 -3.09 -10.23
N LEU A 62 7.72 -1.87 -9.77
CA LEU A 62 6.42 -1.22 -9.91
C LEU A 62 6.36 -0.47 -11.25
N GLU A 63 5.15 -0.27 -11.74
CA GLU A 63 4.93 0.66 -12.85
C GLU A 63 5.24 2.09 -12.39
N GLU A 64 5.79 2.90 -13.29
CA GLU A 64 6.08 4.32 -13.02
C GLU A 64 4.77 5.05 -12.70
N SER A 65 4.82 6.00 -11.74
CA SER A 65 3.68 6.84 -11.43
C SER A 65 3.24 7.65 -12.64
N ASP A 66 1.93 7.85 -12.80
CA ASP A 66 1.42 8.79 -13.77
C ASP A 66 1.34 10.22 -13.22
N GLU A 67 1.01 11.18 -14.09
CA GLU A 67 0.82 12.59 -13.76
C GLU A 67 -0.66 12.95 -13.53
N THR A 68 -1.54 11.94 -13.42
CA THR A 68 -2.98 12.15 -13.28
C THR A 68 -3.32 12.28 -11.79
N GLU A 69 -3.98 13.36 -11.39
CA GLU A 69 -4.58 13.51 -10.05
C GLU A 69 -6.09 13.27 -10.13
#